data_AF-A0A2V0NXJ1-F1
#
_entry.id   AF-A0A2V0NXJ1-F1
#
_cell.length_a   1.000
_cell.length_b   1.000
_cell.length_c   1.000
_cell.angle_alpha   90.00
_cell.angle_beta   90.00
_cell.angle_gamma   90.00
#
_symmetry.space_group_name_H-M   'P 1'
#
loop_
_entity.id
_entity.type
_entity.pdbx_description
1 polymer ?
#
loop_
_entity_poly.entity_id
_entity_poly.type
_entity_poly.pdbx_seq_one_letter_code
_entity_poly.pdbx_strand_id
1 'polypeptide(L)'
;MHNELPESEELDALYDRFLIRRSVGQVSAAGLTQLLDYYAGNDDAPGGAAASEAARARTTSGGGATLSIEPALRLTAAEIAGVRAEAVRRVRVPQHVIQMVADLRTYLQEKIEPPVYVSDRRLVKAIALMQVAAYTNGRAAVTEYDALLLEHVLWSSPEVAPKIADWLLAQLAVDDGMKQVDYLLSGIFSRACKALGGASERVEEIAAEAGQLRGLLADKLLQVLVNLEGGFPSLHDNLWLGSGEGAAVATALVPKLNKTRDAVEKLLFEVATLEVALRAGTDAVTLANLMPSRWANFIRNSPMEEVKPLGTTTRI
;
A
#
# COMPACT_ATOMS: atom_id res chain seq x y z
N MET A 1 31.71 1.23 -1.05
CA MET A 1 31.11 0.96 -2.37
C MET A 1 31.88 -0.19 -2.98
N HIS A 2 31.20 -1.28 -3.31
CA HIS A 2 31.78 -2.38 -4.07
C HIS A 2 31.04 -2.43 -5.40
N ASN A 3 31.78 -2.56 -6.50
CA ASN A 3 31.19 -2.52 -7.85
C ASN A 3 30.72 -3.89 -8.35
N GLU A 4 31.09 -4.96 -7.64
CA GLU A 4 30.77 -6.34 -8.00
C GLU A 4 30.00 -7.02 -6.86
N LEU A 5 29.22 -8.03 -7.19
CA LEU A 5 28.54 -8.86 -6.19
C LEU A 5 29.56 -9.83 -5.57
N PRO A 6 29.36 -10.22 -4.30
CA PRO A 6 30.23 -11.21 -3.67
C PRO A 6 30.22 -12.53 -4.46
N GLU A 7 31.40 -13.04 -4.82
CA GLU A 7 31.56 -14.32 -5.52
C GLU A 7 31.94 -15.48 -4.57
N SER A 8 32.14 -15.20 -3.27
CA SER A 8 32.55 -16.18 -2.26
C SER A 8 31.60 -16.24 -1.06
N GLU A 9 31.46 -17.43 -0.46
CA GLU A 9 30.57 -17.67 0.69
C GLU A 9 30.90 -16.79 1.91
N GLU A 10 32.18 -16.45 2.12
CA GLU A 10 32.59 -15.55 3.20
C GLU A 10 32.07 -14.12 2.98
N LEU A 11 32.10 -13.67 1.72
CA LEU A 11 31.57 -12.36 1.34
C LEU A 11 30.05 -12.34 1.35
N ASP A 12 29.38 -13.46 1.07
CA ASP A 12 27.91 -13.59 1.22
C ASP A 12 27.47 -13.45 2.68
N ALA A 13 28.20 -14.08 3.61
CA ALA A 13 27.93 -13.95 5.04
C ALA A 13 28.11 -12.50 5.53
N LEU A 14 29.09 -11.78 4.98
CA LEU A 14 29.27 -10.34 5.22
C LEU A 14 28.16 -9.53 4.55
N TYR A 15 27.80 -9.87 3.32
CA TYR A 15 26.75 -9.20 2.54
C TYR A 15 25.38 -9.31 3.19
N ASP A 16 25.09 -10.41 3.89
CA ASP A 16 23.85 -10.57 4.67
C ASP A 16 23.79 -9.68 5.93
N ARG A 17 24.93 -9.12 6.38
CA ARG A 17 24.94 -8.18 7.52
C ARG A 17 24.40 -6.81 7.16
N PHE A 18 24.48 -6.42 5.88
CA PHE A 18 23.90 -5.18 5.39
C PHE A 18 22.40 -5.34 5.23
N LEU A 19 21.65 -4.54 6.00
CA LEU A 19 20.20 -4.52 5.93
C LEU A 19 19.70 -3.82 4.67
N ILE A 20 20.23 -2.62 4.42
CA ILE A 20 19.84 -1.79 3.27
C ILE A 20 20.85 -1.97 2.15
N ARG A 21 20.34 -2.21 0.95
CA ARG A 21 21.07 -2.40 -0.30
C ARG A 21 20.44 -1.50 -1.35
N ARG A 22 21.24 -0.63 -1.95
CA ARG A 22 20.82 0.26 -3.04
C ARG A 22 21.79 0.11 -4.19
N SER A 23 21.27 -0.24 -5.36
CA SER A 23 22.02 -0.15 -6.61
C SER A 23 22.05 1.31 -7.06
N VAL A 24 23.24 1.85 -7.34
CA VAL A 24 23.41 3.24 -7.76
C VAL A 24 23.91 3.23 -9.20
N GLY A 25 23.08 3.73 -10.11
CA GLY A 25 23.42 3.88 -11.52
C GLY A 25 24.22 5.16 -11.80
N GLN A 26 24.59 5.35 -13.07
CA GLN A 26 25.18 6.60 -13.53
C GLN A 26 24.19 7.76 -13.41
N VAL A 27 24.73 8.97 -13.29
CA VAL A 27 23.92 10.19 -13.30
C VAL A 27 23.20 10.31 -14.64
N SER A 28 21.94 10.74 -14.62
CA SER A 28 21.15 10.95 -15.82
C SER A 28 21.79 12.01 -16.73
N ALA A 29 21.50 11.96 -18.03
CA ALA A 29 22.00 12.97 -18.99
C ALA A 29 21.64 14.41 -18.57
N ALA A 30 20.48 14.62 -17.95
CA ALA A 30 20.04 15.93 -17.47
C ALA A 30 20.79 16.38 -16.20
N GLY A 31 21.13 15.45 -15.30
CA GLY A 31 21.89 15.76 -14.08
C GLY A 31 23.40 15.84 -14.27
N LEU A 32 23.91 15.32 -15.41
CA LEU A 32 25.34 15.29 -15.69
C LEU A 32 25.92 16.71 -15.75
N THR A 33 25.28 17.61 -16.50
CA THR A 33 25.74 19.00 -16.62
C THR A 33 25.76 19.70 -15.26
N GLN A 34 24.72 19.53 -14.45
CA GLN A 34 24.65 20.11 -13.09
C GLN A 34 25.75 19.55 -12.18
N LEU A 35 26.02 18.25 -12.25
CA LEU A 35 27.12 17.63 -11.50
C LEU A 35 28.47 18.19 -11.95
N LEU A 36 28.69 18.30 -13.27
CA LEU A 36 29.95 18.81 -13.81
C LEU A 36 30.15 20.29 -13.46
N ASP A 37 29.10 21.12 -13.53
CA ASP A 37 29.15 22.53 -13.13
C ASP A 37 29.48 22.71 -11.65
N TYR A 38 28.89 21.87 -10.79
CA TYR A 38 29.17 21.85 -9.35
C TYR A 38 30.65 21.57 -9.06
N TYR A 39 31.22 20.55 -9.70
CA TYR A 39 32.63 20.20 -9.52
C TYR A 39 33.58 21.14 -10.27
N ALA A 40 33.13 21.80 -11.33
CA ALA A 40 33.86 22.86 -12.02
C ALA A 40 33.89 24.18 -11.23
N GLY A 41 33.04 24.33 -10.21
CA GLY A 41 32.94 25.54 -9.40
C GLY A 41 32.22 26.68 -10.12
N ASN A 42 31.34 26.37 -11.07
CA ASN A 42 30.60 27.32 -11.90
C ASN A 42 29.29 27.81 -11.24
N ASP A 43 29.12 27.65 -9.91
CA ASP A 43 27.86 27.99 -9.22
C ASP A 43 27.53 29.51 -9.29
N ASP A 44 26.80 29.91 -10.33
CA ASP A 44 26.08 31.18 -10.45
C ASP A 44 24.70 31.08 -9.77
N ALA A 45 24.66 30.66 -8.50
CA ALA A 45 23.45 30.78 -7.67
C ALA A 45 23.40 32.16 -7.00
N PRO A 46 22.27 32.90 -7.05
CA PRO A 46 22.15 34.22 -6.44
C PRO A 46 22.18 34.09 -4.91
N GLY A 47 23.35 34.26 -4.31
CA GLY A 47 23.58 34.23 -2.86
C GLY A 47 24.97 33.81 -2.39
N GLY A 48 25.87 33.39 -3.28
CA GLY A 48 27.07 32.62 -2.91
C GLY A 48 28.43 33.32 -2.97
N ALA A 49 28.56 34.63 -2.72
CA ALA A 49 29.88 35.30 -2.76
C ALA A 49 30.92 34.68 -1.80
N ALA A 50 30.48 34.06 -0.69
CA ALA A 50 31.36 33.36 0.26
C ALA A 50 31.71 31.90 -0.15
N ALA A 51 30.96 31.28 -1.08
CA ALA A 51 31.20 29.91 -1.52
C ALA A 51 32.32 29.82 -2.58
N SER A 52 32.57 30.91 -3.29
CA SER A 52 33.55 31.06 -4.37
C SER A 52 35.01 30.95 -3.89
N GLU A 53 35.36 31.53 -2.73
CA GLU A 53 36.73 31.42 -2.18
C GLU A 53 37.01 30.03 -1.62
N ALA A 54 36.02 29.41 -0.98
CA ALA A 54 36.13 28.02 -0.52
C ALA A 54 36.23 27.03 -1.69
N ALA A 55 35.67 27.35 -2.87
CA ALA A 55 35.76 26.52 -4.08
C ALA A 55 37.14 26.53 -4.72
N ARG A 56 37.78 27.70 -4.81
CA ARG A 56 39.12 27.83 -5.42
C ARG A 56 40.23 27.22 -4.58
N ALA A 57 40.06 27.11 -3.26
CA ALA A 57 41.02 26.43 -2.38
C ALA A 57 40.95 24.88 -2.46
N ARG A 58 39.94 24.31 -3.13
CA ARG A 58 39.64 22.85 -3.13
C ARG A 58 40.25 22.05 -4.27
N THR A 59 40.85 22.68 -5.28
CA THR A 59 41.48 21.96 -6.40
C THR A 59 42.77 21.22 -6.03
N THR A 60 43.26 21.36 -4.78
CA THR A 60 44.49 20.71 -4.29
C THR A 60 44.29 19.60 -3.27
N SER A 61 43.06 19.31 -2.82
CA SER A 61 42.80 18.19 -1.91
C SER A 61 41.40 17.62 -2.13
N GLY A 62 41.32 16.35 -2.50
CA GLY A 62 40.10 15.61 -2.88
C GLY A 62 39.07 15.37 -1.75
N GLY A 63 38.71 16.41 -1.01
CA GLY A 63 37.61 16.41 -0.07
C GLY A 63 36.32 16.83 -0.76
N GLY A 64 35.35 15.92 -0.81
CA GLY A 64 34.00 16.19 -1.32
C GLY A 64 33.38 17.43 -0.66
N ALA A 65 32.56 18.14 -1.42
CA ALA A 65 31.95 19.37 -0.98
C ALA A 65 31.10 19.17 0.30
N THR A 66 31.44 19.92 1.34
CA THR A 66 30.73 19.88 2.61
C THR A 66 29.45 20.72 2.48
N LEU A 67 28.31 20.05 2.34
CA LEU A 67 27.00 20.70 2.49
C LEU A 67 26.96 21.36 3.88
N SER A 68 26.80 22.68 3.92
CA SER A 68 26.66 23.40 5.19
C SER A 68 25.24 23.22 5.72
N ILE A 69 25.04 22.24 6.59
CA ILE A 69 23.76 22.00 7.27
C ILE A 69 23.66 22.97 8.45
N GLU A 70 22.53 23.68 8.53
CA GLU A 70 22.22 24.61 9.63
C GLU A 70 22.39 23.91 10.99
N PRO A 71 23.07 24.54 11.99
CA PRO A 71 23.34 23.91 13.28
C PRO A 71 22.10 23.36 13.99
N ALA A 72 20.95 24.03 13.84
CA ALA A 72 19.67 23.62 14.43
C ALA A 72 19.10 22.32 13.84
N LEU A 73 19.53 21.91 12.64
CA LEU A 73 19.08 20.69 11.96
C LEU A 73 20.02 19.50 12.20
N ARG A 74 21.11 19.68 12.95
CA ARG A 74 22.11 18.63 13.18
C ARG A 74 21.68 17.74 14.33
N LEU A 75 21.54 16.45 14.06
CA LEU A 75 21.29 15.44 15.08
C LEU A 75 22.57 15.10 15.84
N THR A 76 22.47 15.04 17.17
CA THR A 76 23.51 14.56 18.06
C THR A 76 23.50 13.04 18.16
N ALA A 77 24.64 12.44 18.52
CA ALA A 77 24.72 11.00 18.74
C ALA A 77 23.75 10.50 19.84
N ALA A 78 23.50 11.34 20.85
CA ALA A 78 22.56 11.03 21.93
C ALA A 78 21.11 10.97 21.43
N GLU A 79 20.71 11.89 20.55
CA GLU A 79 19.39 11.87 19.91
C GLU A 79 19.20 10.63 19.05
N ILE A 80 20.25 10.17 18.36
CA ILE A 80 20.20 8.97 17.50
C ILE A 80 20.15 7.67 18.32
N ALA A 81 20.93 7.57 19.39
CA ALA A 81 21.14 6.32 20.13
C ALA A 81 19.86 5.68 20.68
N GLY A 82 18.80 6.47 20.91
CA GLY A 82 17.50 6.00 21.43
C GLY A 82 16.43 5.73 20.37
N VAL A 83 16.59 6.20 19.13
CA VAL A 83 15.51 6.22 18.11
C VAL A 83 14.89 4.84 17.89
N ARG A 84 15.73 3.82 17.69
CA ARG A 84 15.26 2.46 17.44
C ARG A 84 14.47 1.89 18.63
N ALA A 85 14.93 2.12 19.85
CA ALA A 85 14.27 1.61 21.04
C ALA A 85 12.90 2.28 21.26
N GLU A 86 12.83 3.60 21.06
CA GLU A 86 11.57 4.34 21.14
C GLU A 86 10.60 3.94 20.02
N ALA A 87 11.09 3.76 18.79
CA ALA A 87 10.29 3.34 17.66
C ALA A 87 9.63 1.98 17.91
N VAL A 88 10.40 0.97 18.35
CA VAL A 88 9.87 -0.36 18.66
C VAL A 88 8.85 -0.32 19.80
N ARG A 89 9.03 0.57 20.79
CA ARG A 89 8.09 0.71 21.91
C ARG A 89 6.79 1.41 21.53
N ARG A 90 6.85 2.46 20.71
CA ARG A 90 5.74 3.38 20.45
C ARG A 90 4.96 3.09 19.18
N VAL A 91 5.60 2.49 18.18
CA VAL A 91 4.99 2.28 16.87
C VAL A 91 4.42 0.87 16.77
N ARG A 92 3.10 0.81 16.54
CA ARG A 92 2.39 -0.45 16.29
C ARG A 92 2.61 -0.91 14.86
N VAL A 93 2.69 -2.23 14.66
CA VAL A 93 2.75 -2.85 13.33
C VAL A 93 1.41 -3.55 13.10
N PRO A 94 0.57 -3.05 12.18
CA PRO A 94 -0.70 -3.71 11.87
C PRO A 94 -0.52 -5.12 11.32
N GLN A 95 -1.48 -6.01 11.58
CA GLN A 95 -1.43 -7.41 11.15
C GLN A 95 -1.36 -7.56 9.62
N HIS A 96 -2.03 -6.69 8.87
CA HIS A 96 -1.99 -6.72 7.41
C HIS A 96 -0.58 -6.42 6.86
N VAL A 97 0.20 -5.54 7.52
CA VAL A 97 1.60 -5.28 7.15
C VAL A 97 2.45 -6.52 7.41
N ILE A 98 2.24 -7.19 8.54
CA ILE A 98 2.95 -8.44 8.86
C ILE A 98 2.64 -9.51 7.80
N GLN A 99 1.37 -9.63 7.40
CA GLN A 99 0.95 -10.57 6.37
C GLN A 99 1.59 -10.23 5.02
N MET A 100 1.62 -8.95 4.62
CA MET A 100 2.28 -8.49 3.40
C MET A 100 3.77 -8.86 3.37
N VAL A 101 4.48 -8.73 4.50
CA VAL A 101 5.90 -9.13 4.61
C VAL A 101 6.07 -10.65 4.48
N ALA A 102 5.17 -11.42 5.09
CA ALA A 102 5.17 -12.88 4.98
C ALA A 102 4.89 -13.35 3.53
N ASP A 103 3.90 -12.75 2.88
CA ASP A 103 3.53 -13.06 1.50
C ASP A 103 4.65 -12.69 0.53
N LEU A 104 5.32 -11.55 0.76
CA LEU A 104 6.49 -11.15 -0.03
C LEU A 104 7.64 -12.15 0.12
N ARG A 105 7.90 -12.64 1.33
CA ARG A 105 8.90 -13.69 1.55
C ARG A 105 8.58 -14.95 0.73
N THR A 106 7.32 -15.39 0.74
CA THR A 106 6.88 -16.56 -0.02
C THR A 106 7.01 -16.30 -1.52
N TYR A 107 6.59 -15.14 -2.00
CA TYR A 107 6.76 -14.74 -3.40
C TYR A 107 8.23 -14.81 -3.84
N LEU A 108 9.14 -14.27 -3.04
CA LEU A 108 10.58 -14.27 -3.34
C LEU A 108 11.21 -15.68 -3.38
N GLN A 109 10.70 -16.63 -2.60
CA GLN A 109 11.23 -17.99 -2.53
C GLN A 109 10.58 -18.96 -3.52
N GLU A 110 9.31 -18.74 -3.87
CA GLU A 110 8.55 -19.70 -4.70
C GLU A 110 8.27 -19.22 -6.12
N LYS A 111 8.26 -17.91 -6.37
CA LYS A 111 7.83 -17.32 -7.65
C LYS A 111 8.94 -16.64 -8.43
N ILE A 112 10.05 -16.29 -7.78
CA ILE A 112 11.21 -15.71 -8.42
C ILE A 112 12.20 -16.82 -8.77
N GLU A 113 12.73 -16.76 -10.00
CA GLU A 113 13.82 -17.62 -10.46
C GLU A 113 15.06 -16.76 -10.73
N PRO A 114 16.24 -17.09 -10.14
CA PRO A 114 16.43 -18.09 -9.09
C PRO A 114 15.79 -17.67 -7.75
N PRO A 115 15.40 -18.62 -6.87
CA PRO A 115 14.80 -18.32 -5.58
C PRO A 115 15.67 -17.40 -4.71
N VAL A 116 15.04 -16.41 -4.09
CA VAL A 116 15.72 -15.46 -3.20
C VAL A 116 15.49 -15.87 -1.76
N TYR A 117 16.52 -16.40 -1.11
CA TYR A 117 16.46 -16.75 0.30
C TYR A 117 16.39 -15.49 1.18
N VAL A 118 15.41 -15.45 2.08
CA VAL A 118 15.23 -14.38 3.07
C VAL A 118 15.16 -14.99 4.47
N SER A 119 16.15 -14.64 5.31
CA SER A 119 16.23 -15.14 6.69
C SER A 119 15.26 -14.43 7.63
N ASP A 120 14.81 -15.14 8.68
CA ASP A 120 13.91 -14.57 9.71
C ASP A 120 14.54 -13.33 10.38
N ARG A 121 15.86 -13.36 10.60
CA ARG A 121 16.63 -12.24 11.14
C ARG A 121 16.49 -10.98 10.28
N ARG A 122 16.50 -11.13 8.95
CA ARG A 122 16.34 -10.02 8.00
C ARG A 122 14.94 -9.44 8.08
N LEU A 123 13.90 -10.28 8.17
CA LEU A 123 12.52 -9.83 8.34
C LEU A 123 12.30 -9.07 9.65
N VAL A 124 12.85 -9.56 10.77
CA VAL A 124 12.76 -8.87 12.07
C VAL A 124 13.43 -7.50 12.03
N LYS A 125 14.52 -7.35 11.28
CA LYS A 125 15.16 -6.05 11.06
C LYS A 125 14.35 -5.16 10.11
N ALA A 126 13.66 -5.72 9.12
CA ALA A 126 12.82 -5.00 8.17
C ALA A 126 11.57 -4.39 8.85
N ILE A 127 10.76 -5.23 9.53
CA ILE A 127 10.43 -5.03 10.95
C ILE A 127 10.67 -3.64 11.56
N ALA A 128 11.75 -3.62 12.34
CA ALA A 128 12.22 -2.47 13.08
C ALA A 128 12.56 -1.26 12.18
N LEU A 129 13.00 -1.47 10.93
CA LEU A 129 13.27 -0.38 9.99
C LEU A 129 11.99 0.39 9.65
N MET A 130 10.90 -0.30 9.34
CA MET A 130 9.60 0.33 9.09
C MET A 130 9.05 1.03 10.33
N GLN A 131 9.24 0.46 11.52
CA GLN A 131 8.88 1.14 12.78
C GLN A 131 9.69 2.42 12.98
N VAL A 132 10.99 2.41 12.68
CA VAL A 132 11.84 3.62 12.75
C VAL A 132 11.36 4.66 11.74
N ALA A 133 11.07 4.26 10.50
CA ALA A 133 10.54 5.15 9.47
C ALA A 133 9.24 5.84 9.93
N ALA A 134 8.27 5.06 10.42
CA ALA A 134 7.04 5.59 10.97
C ALA A 134 7.28 6.53 12.17
N TYR A 135 8.17 6.13 13.10
CA TYR A 135 8.51 6.93 14.28
C TYR A 135 9.13 8.28 13.93
N THR A 136 10.09 8.30 12.98
CA THR A 136 10.73 9.54 12.53
C THR A 136 9.79 10.45 11.75
N ASN A 137 8.71 9.90 11.19
CA ASN A 137 7.61 10.65 10.59
C ASN A 137 6.52 11.05 11.62
N GLY A 138 6.76 10.85 12.93
CA GLY A 138 5.80 11.18 13.98
C GLY A 138 4.56 10.28 14.04
N ARG A 139 4.55 9.16 13.31
CA ARG A 139 3.43 8.21 13.27
C ARG A 139 3.49 7.21 14.42
N ALA A 140 2.33 6.84 14.95
CA ALA A 140 2.18 5.81 15.99
C ALA A 140 1.94 4.39 15.42
N ALA A 141 1.81 4.27 14.10
CA ALA A 141 1.63 2.99 13.41
C ALA A 141 2.38 2.98 12.08
N VAL A 142 2.90 1.80 11.73
CA VAL A 142 3.42 1.48 10.40
C VAL A 142 2.25 1.48 9.42
N THR A 143 2.45 2.06 8.24
CA THR A 143 1.50 2.00 7.12
C THR A 143 2.04 1.05 6.06
N GLU A 144 1.18 0.65 5.14
CA GLU A 144 1.53 -0.24 4.04
C GLU A 144 2.58 0.41 3.12
N TYR A 145 2.59 1.74 3.02
CA TYR A 145 3.60 2.49 2.26
C TYR A 145 5.02 2.32 2.81
N ASP A 146 5.19 2.08 4.11
CA ASP A 146 6.53 1.80 4.68
C ASP A 146 7.11 0.48 4.12
N ALA A 147 6.26 -0.44 3.66
CA ALA A 147 6.71 -1.71 3.06
C ALA A 147 7.47 -1.50 1.75
N LEU A 148 7.35 -0.34 1.10
CA LEU A 148 8.16 0.02 -0.07
C LEU A 148 9.68 0.01 0.25
N LEU A 149 10.07 0.25 1.51
CA LEU A 149 11.47 0.10 1.95
C LEU A 149 12.02 -1.31 1.72
N LEU A 150 11.16 -2.33 1.62
CA LEU A 150 11.57 -3.72 1.41
C LEU A 150 12.23 -3.95 0.06
N GLU A 151 11.98 -3.08 -0.93
CA GLU A 151 12.74 -3.02 -2.19
C GLU A 151 14.24 -2.83 -1.94
N HIS A 152 14.65 -2.25 -0.81
CA HIS A 152 16.06 -2.07 -0.48
C HIS A 152 16.56 -3.06 0.56
N VAL A 153 15.72 -4.00 1.01
CA VAL A 153 16.06 -4.90 2.12
C VAL A 153 16.05 -6.37 1.72
N LEU A 154 15.16 -6.81 0.84
CA LEU A 154 14.92 -8.25 0.66
C LEU A 154 15.62 -8.88 -0.54
N TRP A 155 16.19 -8.11 -1.48
CA TRP A 155 16.89 -8.66 -2.63
C TRP A 155 18.34 -9.05 -2.33
N SER A 156 18.82 -10.12 -2.96
CA SER A 156 20.24 -10.54 -3.00
C SER A 156 20.98 -10.07 -4.26
N SER A 157 20.26 -9.90 -5.37
CA SER A 157 20.75 -9.27 -6.61
C SER A 157 19.89 -8.04 -6.97
N PRO A 158 20.49 -6.95 -7.50
CA PRO A 158 19.77 -5.71 -7.81
C PRO A 158 18.65 -5.90 -8.85
N GLU A 159 18.72 -6.94 -9.68
CA GLU A 159 17.69 -7.28 -10.67
C GLU A 159 16.34 -7.66 -10.05
N VAL A 160 16.34 -8.05 -8.77
CA VAL A 160 15.13 -8.45 -8.03
C VAL A 160 14.42 -7.24 -7.43
N ALA A 161 15.12 -6.14 -7.17
CA ALA A 161 14.55 -4.91 -6.60
C ALA A 161 13.28 -4.43 -7.35
N PRO A 162 13.27 -4.26 -8.69
CA PRO A 162 12.07 -3.84 -9.40
C PRO A 162 10.91 -4.85 -9.27
N LYS A 163 11.20 -6.16 -9.19
CA LYS A 163 10.16 -7.19 -8.99
C LYS A 163 9.51 -7.07 -7.62
N ILE A 164 10.29 -6.72 -6.59
CA ILE A 164 9.77 -6.44 -5.24
C ILE A 164 8.89 -5.20 -5.25
N ALA A 165 9.36 -4.12 -5.88
CA ALA A 165 8.61 -2.86 -6.00
C ALA A 165 7.26 -3.08 -6.70
N ASP A 166 7.27 -3.77 -7.85
CA ASP A 166 6.06 -4.08 -8.61
C ASP A 166 5.08 -4.95 -7.81
N TRP A 167 5.59 -5.95 -7.09
CA TRP A 167 4.77 -6.80 -6.22
C TRP A 167 4.14 -6.00 -5.08
N LEU A 168 4.91 -5.12 -4.42
CA LEU A 168 4.40 -4.26 -3.35
C LEU A 168 3.35 -3.28 -3.88
N LEU A 169 3.60 -2.62 -5.00
CA LEU A 169 2.62 -1.74 -5.66
C LEU A 169 1.37 -2.50 -6.13
N ALA A 170 1.48 -3.79 -6.44
CA ALA A 170 0.33 -4.64 -6.68
C ALA A 170 -0.45 -4.84 -5.38
N GLN A 171 0.21 -5.23 -4.29
CA GLN A 171 -0.44 -5.54 -3.01
C GLN A 171 -1.06 -4.31 -2.33
N LEU A 172 -0.42 -3.14 -2.40
CA LEU A 172 -0.98 -1.85 -1.94
C LEU A 172 -2.30 -1.47 -2.63
N ALA A 173 -2.56 -2.08 -3.77
CA ALA A 173 -3.73 -1.83 -4.58
C ALA A 173 -4.67 -3.03 -4.68
N VAL A 174 -4.37 -4.14 -3.99
CA VAL A 174 -5.27 -5.28 -3.93
C VAL A 174 -6.51 -4.88 -3.15
N ASP A 175 -7.66 -5.20 -3.74
CA ASP A 175 -9.01 -5.06 -3.19
C ASP A 175 -9.11 -5.75 -1.82
N ASP A 176 -8.76 -4.99 -0.79
CA ASP A 176 -8.63 -5.45 0.59
C ASP A 176 -10.00 -5.86 1.15
N GLY A 177 -10.39 -7.11 0.90
CA GLY A 177 -11.67 -7.68 1.32
C GLY A 177 -12.89 -7.41 0.44
N MET A 178 -12.78 -6.83 -0.77
CA MET A 178 -13.98 -6.57 -1.59
C MET A 178 -14.71 -7.84 -2.03
N LYS A 179 -13.97 -8.92 -2.30
CA LYS A 179 -14.60 -10.24 -2.52
C LYS A 179 -15.35 -10.74 -1.28
N GLN A 180 -14.78 -10.55 -0.09
CA GLN A 180 -15.43 -10.93 1.15
C GLN A 180 -16.70 -10.12 1.39
N VAL A 181 -16.66 -8.80 1.14
CA VAL A 181 -17.83 -7.93 1.21
C VAL A 181 -18.89 -8.32 0.18
N ASP A 182 -18.48 -8.68 -1.04
CA ASP A 182 -19.37 -9.20 -2.08
C ASP A 182 -20.09 -10.49 -1.62
N TYR A 183 -19.36 -11.42 -1.01
CA TYR A 183 -19.94 -12.64 -0.44
C TYR A 183 -20.89 -12.35 0.73
N LEU A 184 -20.53 -11.42 1.62
CA LEU A 184 -21.39 -11.00 2.73
C LEU A 184 -22.70 -10.41 2.22
N LEU A 185 -22.64 -9.50 1.23
CA LEU A 185 -23.82 -8.94 0.58
C LEU A 185 -24.66 -10.04 -0.07
N SER A 186 -24.05 -10.99 -0.79
CA SER A 186 -24.77 -12.13 -1.36
C SER A 186 -25.45 -12.99 -0.28
N GLY A 187 -24.84 -13.15 0.90
CA GLY A 187 -25.45 -13.83 2.05
C GLY A 187 -26.64 -13.08 2.64
N ILE A 188 -26.50 -11.76 2.84
CA ILE A 188 -27.59 -10.88 3.32
C ILE A 188 -28.75 -10.89 2.33
N PHE A 189 -28.47 -10.78 1.03
CA PHE A 189 -29.48 -10.82 -0.04
C PHE A 189 -30.25 -12.15 -0.04
N SER A 190 -29.55 -13.28 0.08
CA SER A 190 -30.18 -14.61 0.11
C SER A 190 -31.11 -14.76 1.32
N ARG A 191 -30.70 -14.30 2.49
CA ARG A 191 -31.55 -14.28 3.69
C ARG A 191 -32.74 -13.36 3.54
N ALA A 192 -32.55 -12.17 2.95
CA ALA A 192 -33.61 -11.22 2.66
C ALA A 192 -34.72 -11.83 1.78
N CYS A 193 -34.35 -12.51 0.69
CA CYS A 193 -35.31 -13.19 -0.18
C CYS A 193 -36.11 -14.28 0.55
N LYS A 194 -35.47 -15.06 1.44
CA LYS A 194 -36.14 -16.09 2.24
C LYS A 194 -37.08 -15.49 3.29
N ALA A 195 -36.66 -14.43 4.00
CA ALA A 195 -37.47 -13.72 4.97
C ALA A 195 -38.76 -13.14 4.33
N LEU A 196 -38.63 -12.54 3.15
CA LEU A 196 -39.76 -12.03 2.37
C LEU A 196 -40.69 -13.15 1.84
N GLY A 197 -40.18 -14.37 1.68
CA GLY A 197 -40.94 -15.57 1.32
C GLY A 197 -41.68 -16.26 2.48
N GLY A 198 -41.63 -15.71 3.69
CA GLY A 198 -42.31 -16.23 4.87
C GLY A 198 -41.43 -17.01 5.86
N ALA A 199 -40.10 -16.86 5.80
CA ALA A 199 -39.18 -17.44 6.79
C ALA A 199 -39.24 -16.69 8.15
N SER A 200 -38.71 -17.34 9.20
CA SER A 200 -38.76 -16.87 10.60
C SER A 200 -37.86 -15.66 10.92
N GLU A 201 -36.98 -15.25 10.01
CA GLU A 201 -35.99 -14.19 10.25
C GLU A 201 -36.63 -12.81 10.07
N ARG A 202 -36.35 -11.87 10.99
CA ARG A 202 -36.96 -10.54 10.96
C ARG A 202 -36.28 -9.68 9.91
N VAL A 203 -37.06 -9.18 8.95
CA VAL A 203 -36.60 -8.26 7.88
C VAL A 203 -35.86 -7.04 8.46
N GLU A 204 -36.26 -6.56 9.63
CA GLU A 204 -35.62 -5.45 10.34
C GLU A 204 -34.16 -5.74 10.73
N GLU A 205 -33.85 -6.97 11.16
CA GLU A 205 -32.50 -7.38 11.55
C GLU A 205 -31.58 -7.45 10.32
N ILE A 206 -32.09 -8.03 9.23
CA ILE A 206 -31.37 -8.11 7.94
C ILE A 206 -31.13 -6.71 7.37
N ALA A 207 -32.11 -5.80 7.49
CA ALA A 207 -31.96 -4.41 7.07
C ALA A 207 -30.92 -3.66 7.93
N ALA A 208 -30.83 -3.95 9.22
CA ALA A 208 -29.81 -3.37 10.10
C ALA A 208 -28.40 -3.87 9.72
N GLU A 209 -28.24 -5.16 9.43
CA GLU A 209 -26.98 -5.72 8.93
C GLU A 209 -26.55 -5.11 7.59
N ALA A 210 -27.48 -4.95 6.65
CA ALA A 210 -27.22 -4.25 5.39
C ALA A 210 -26.76 -2.81 5.65
N GLY A 211 -27.38 -2.11 6.59
CA GLY A 211 -26.99 -0.76 7.00
C GLY A 211 -25.57 -0.69 7.60
N GLN A 212 -25.17 -1.68 8.39
CA GLN A 212 -23.79 -1.79 8.91
C GLN A 212 -22.79 -1.96 7.77
N LEU A 213 -23.08 -2.87 6.82
CA LEU A 213 -22.23 -3.08 5.65
C LEU A 213 -22.12 -1.83 4.77
N ARG A 214 -23.22 -1.08 4.62
CA ARG A 214 -23.24 0.21 3.91
C ARG A 214 -22.32 1.23 4.60
N GLY A 215 -22.37 1.31 5.93
CA GLY A 215 -21.49 2.19 6.71
C GLY A 215 -20.01 1.90 6.45
N LEU A 216 -19.62 0.62 6.55
CA LEU A 216 -18.24 0.18 6.28
C LEU A 216 -17.77 0.52 4.85
N LEU A 217 -18.64 0.29 3.85
CA LEU A 217 -18.33 0.63 2.46
C LEU A 217 -18.23 2.14 2.23
N ALA A 218 -19.06 2.95 2.90
CA ALA A 218 -19.00 4.41 2.82
C ALA A 218 -17.71 4.96 3.42
N ASP A 219 -17.28 4.46 4.59
CA ASP A 219 -16.01 4.83 5.21
C ASP A 219 -14.83 4.47 4.30
N LYS A 220 -14.87 3.27 3.69
CA LYS A 220 -13.85 2.85 2.72
C LYS A 220 -13.82 3.74 1.48
N LEU A 221 -14.98 4.12 0.94
CA LEU A 221 -15.07 5.02 -0.21
C LEU A 221 -14.45 6.38 0.13
N LEU A 222 -14.76 6.93 1.30
CA LEU A 222 -14.19 8.19 1.77
C LEU A 222 -12.66 8.10 1.85
N GLN A 223 -12.12 7.02 2.41
CA GLN A 223 -10.67 6.79 2.46
C GLN A 223 -10.03 6.77 1.07
N VAL A 224 -10.65 6.09 0.10
CA VAL A 224 -10.17 6.02 -1.28
C VAL A 224 -10.20 7.41 -1.94
N LEU A 225 -11.27 8.18 -1.75
CA LEU A 225 -11.40 9.52 -2.31
C LEU A 225 -10.38 10.49 -1.73
N VAL A 226 -10.16 10.48 -0.41
CA VAL A 226 -9.13 11.30 0.25
C VAL A 226 -7.74 11.00 -0.31
N ASN A 227 -7.41 9.72 -0.54
CA ASN A 227 -6.13 9.35 -1.14
C ASN A 227 -5.98 9.83 -2.59
N LEU A 228 -7.06 9.77 -3.38
CA LEU A 228 -7.07 10.23 -4.78
C LEU A 228 -6.98 11.77 -4.89
N GLU A 229 -7.72 12.51 -4.06
CA GLU A 229 -7.71 13.99 -4.07
C GLU A 229 -6.45 14.57 -3.44
N GLY A 230 -6.01 14.00 -2.32
CA GLY A 230 -4.84 14.45 -1.57
C GLY A 230 -3.51 13.97 -2.17
N GLY A 231 -3.52 13.19 -3.24
CA GLY A 231 -2.33 12.68 -3.90
C GLY A 231 -1.49 11.75 -3.01
N PHE A 232 -2.10 10.99 -2.11
CA PHE A 232 -1.40 10.14 -1.13
C PHE A 232 -0.53 10.95 -0.15
N PRO A 233 -1.12 11.75 0.76
CA PRO A 233 -0.37 12.54 1.74
C PRO A 233 0.56 11.66 2.60
N SER A 234 0.06 10.48 3.01
CA SER A 234 0.83 9.46 3.75
C SER A 234 2.07 8.94 3.02
N LEU A 235 2.17 9.15 1.71
CA LEU A 235 3.34 8.81 0.90
C LEU A 235 4.30 10.00 0.80
N HIS A 236 3.78 11.20 0.54
CA HIS A 236 4.56 12.44 0.40
C HIS A 236 5.17 12.95 1.71
N ASP A 237 4.55 12.64 2.85
CA ASP A 237 5.03 13.07 4.16
C ASP A 237 6.21 12.23 4.68
N ASN A 238 6.59 11.16 3.97
CA ASN A 238 7.67 10.29 4.42
C ASN A 238 9.04 10.92 4.19
N LEU A 239 9.81 11.11 5.27
CA LEU A 239 11.19 11.60 5.23
C LEU A 239 12.15 10.68 4.44
N TRP A 240 11.82 9.40 4.31
CA TRP A 240 12.68 8.40 3.66
C TRP A 240 12.45 8.31 2.14
N LEU A 241 11.36 8.88 1.62
CA LEU A 241 10.97 8.80 0.21
C LEU A 241 11.16 10.17 -0.44
N GLY A 242 11.96 10.24 -1.51
CA GLY A 242 12.15 11.50 -2.23
C GLY A 242 10.85 11.99 -2.87
N SER A 243 10.67 13.30 -3.02
CA SER A 243 9.45 13.88 -3.62
C SER A 243 9.16 13.35 -5.03
N GLY A 244 10.19 13.13 -5.85
CA GLY A 244 10.07 12.53 -7.18
C GLY A 244 9.70 11.05 -7.15
N GLU A 245 10.29 10.26 -6.25
CA GLU A 245 9.97 8.84 -6.07
C GLU A 245 8.53 8.68 -5.54
N GLY A 246 8.14 9.53 -4.57
CA GLY A 246 6.77 9.60 -4.05
C GLY A 246 5.75 9.93 -5.14
N ALA A 247 6.02 10.94 -5.98
CA ALA A 247 5.13 11.28 -7.09
C ALA A 247 4.98 10.13 -8.10
N ALA A 248 6.06 9.39 -8.38
CA ALA A 248 6.02 8.23 -9.28
C ALA A 248 5.15 7.10 -8.70
N VAL A 249 5.34 6.78 -7.42
CA VAL A 249 4.53 5.76 -6.72
C VAL A 249 3.06 6.19 -6.65
N ALA A 250 2.76 7.44 -6.30
CA ALA A 250 1.41 7.99 -6.30
C ALA A 250 0.75 7.81 -7.68
N THR A 251 1.45 8.19 -8.75
CA THR A 251 0.97 8.04 -10.14
C THR A 251 0.68 6.58 -10.49
N ALA A 252 1.51 5.63 -10.05
CA ALA A 252 1.31 4.21 -10.27
C ALA A 252 0.09 3.63 -9.53
N LEU A 253 -0.28 4.22 -8.39
CA LEU A 253 -1.41 3.78 -7.57
C LEU A 253 -2.77 4.35 -8.05
N VAL A 254 -2.80 5.53 -8.67
CA VAL A 254 -4.03 6.20 -9.12
C VAL A 254 -4.96 5.30 -9.96
N PRO A 255 -4.50 4.61 -11.03
CA PRO A 255 -5.40 3.78 -11.84
C PRO A 255 -6.05 2.66 -11.04
N LYS A 256 -5.33 2.12 -10.05
CA LYS A 256 -5.80 1.01 -9.24
C LYS A 256 -6.78 1.47 -8.16
N LEU A 257 -6.54 2.62 -7.53
CA LEU A 257 -7.50 3.23 -6.61
C LEU A 257 -8.79 3.62 -7.32
N ASN A 258 -8.74 4.10 -8.57
CA ASN A 258 -9.94 4.33 -9.36
C ASN A 258 -10.74 3.03 -9.56
N LYS A 259 -10.08 1.92 -9.85
CA LYS A 259 -10.75 0.61 -9.97
C LYS A 259 -11.40 0.18 -8.64
N THR A 260 -10.71 0.36 -7.52
CA THR A 260 -11.28 0.09 -6.19
C THR A 260 -12.45 1.02 -5.88
N ARG A 261 -12.35 2.31 -6.21
CA ARG A 261 -13.44 3.28 -6.08
C ARG A 261 -14.67 2.77 -6.83
N ASP A 262 -14.53 2.46 -8.12
CA ASP A 262 -15.65 2.01 -8.96
C ASP A 262 -16.29 0.72 -8.41
N ALA A 263 -15.48 -0.21 -7.88
CA ALA A 263 -15.97 -1.43 -7.26
C ALA A 263 -16.72 -1.16 -5.94
N VAL A 264 -16.18 -0.30 -5.08
CA VAL A 264 -16.81 0.10 -3.81
C VAL A 264 -18.11 0.85 -4.07
N GLU A 265 -18.15 1.78 -5.02
CA GLU A 265 -19.35 2.52 -5.41
C GLU A 265 -20.46 1.58 -5.90
N LYS A 266 -20.10 0.62 -6.76
CA LYS A 266 -21.05 -0.39 -7.25
C LYS A 266 -21.62 -1.22 -6.10
N LEU A 267 -20.76 -1.73 -5.21
CA LEU A 267 -21.21 -2.52 -4.05
C LEU A 267 -22.06 -1.67 -3.09
N LEU A 268 -21.64 -0.44 -2.81
CA LEU A 268 -22.36 0.49 -1.94
C LEU A 268 -23.76 0.77 -2.48
N PHE A 269 -23.90 0.96 -3.79
CA PHE A 269 -25.20 1.12 -4.45
C PHE A 269 -26.09 -0.12 -4.27
N GLU A 270 -25.54 -1.32 -4.45
CA GLU A 270 -26.28 -2.57 -4.27
C GLU A 270 -26.72 -2.77 -2.80
N VAL A 271 -25.83 -2.53 -1.82
CA VAL A 271 -26.17 -2.61 -0.40
C VAL A 271 -27.24 -1.59 -0.02
N ALA A 272 -27.10 -0.34 -0.48
CA ALA A 272 -28.08 0.70 -0.21
C ALA A 272 -29.46 0.38 -0.83
N THR A 273 -29.46 -0.19 -2.04
CA THR A 273 -30.69 -0.64 -2.71
C THR A 273 -31.39 -1.73 -1.88
N LEU A 274 -30.63 -2.71 -1.38
CA LEU A 274 -31.16 -3.77 -0.51
C LEU A 274 -31.71 -3.20 0.80
N GLU A 275 -30.96 -2.33 1.48
CA GLU A 275 -31.38 -1.70 2.75
C GLU A 275 -32.69 -0.91 2.58
N VAL A 276 -32.79 -0.11 1.52
CA VAL A 276 -33.99 0.70 1.24
C VAL A 276 -35.17 -0.20 0.88
N ALA A 277 -34.97 -1.23 0.06
CA ALA A 277 -36.02 -2.18 -0.31
C ALA A 277 -36.59 -2.89 0.94
N LEU A 278 -35.73 -3.39 1.82
CA LEU A 278 -36.16 -4.06 3.05
C LEU A 278 -36.92 -3.13 3.99
N ARG A 279 -36.47 -1.87 4.15
CA ARG A 279 -37.19 -0.86 4.95
C ARG A 279 -38.53 -0.44 4.36
N ALA A 280 -38.64 -0.44 3.04
CA ALA A 280 -39.89 -0.14 2.34
C ALA A 280 -40.88 -1.31 2.38
N GLY A 281 -40.47 -2.49 2.87
CA GLY A 281 -41.31 -3.69 2.92
C GLY A 281 -41.66 -4.23 1.54
N THR A 282 -40.77 -4.09 0.55
CA THR A 282 -41.01 -4.63 -0.80
C THR A 282 -41.03 -6.15 -0.80
N ASP A 283 -41.82 -6.72 -1.71
CA ASP A 283 -41.91 -8.16 -1.91
C ASP A 283 -40.67 -8.71 -2.65
N ALA A 284 -40.50 -10.04 -2.60
CA ALA A 284 -39.34 -10.71 -3.19
C ALA A 284 -39.23 -10.52 -4.72
N VAL A 285 -40.34 -10.36 -5.45
CA VAL A 285 -40.32 -10.14 -6.90
C VAL A 285 -39.81 -8.74 -7.22
N THR A 286 -40.30 -7.74 -6.49
CA THR A 286 -39.78 -6.37 -6.61
C THR A 286 -38.29 -6.31 -6.28
N LEU A 287 -37.83 -7.00 -5.24
CA LEU A 287 -36.40 -7.08 -4.90
C LEU A 287 -35.58 -7.76 -6.01
N ALA A 288 -36.10 -8.82 -6.63
CA ALA A 288 -35.45 -9.49 -7.77
C ALA A 288 -35.28 -8.56 -8.98
N ASN A 289 -36.27 -7.71 -9.25
CA ASN A 289 -36.23 -6.73 -10.34
C ASN A 289 -35.24 -5.58 -10.08
N LEU A 290 -35.10 -5.15 -8.82
CA LEU A 290 -34.14 -4.12 -8.42
C LEU A 290 -32.69 -4.61 -8.45
N MET A 291 -32.46 -5.92 -8.21
CA MET A 291 -31.13 -6.51 -8.09
C MET A 291 -30.98 -7.79 -8.94
N PRO A 292 -31.11 -7.70 -10.28
CA PRO A 292 -31.24 -8.88 -11.15
C PRO A 292 -29.99 -9.75 -11.20
N SER A 293 -28.79 -9.15 -11.11
CA SER A 293 -27.51 -9.87 -11.07
C SER A 293 -27.40 -10.76 -9.82
N ARG A 294 -27.77 -10.21 -8.66
CA ARG A 294 -27.78 -10.92 -7.37
C ARG A 294 -28.85 -11.99 -7.34
N TRP A 295 -30.04 -11.70 -7.88
CA TRP A 295 -31.11 -12.69 -8.04
C TRP A 295 -30.68 -13.88 -8.90
N ALA A 296 -30.07 -13.64 -10.06
CA ALA A 296 -29.58 -14.71 -10.93
C ALA A 296 -28.54 -15.61 -10.22
N ASN A 297 -27.68 -15.03 -9.39
CA ASN A 297 -26.72 -15.78 -8.57
C ASN A 297 -27.40 -16.57 -7.44
N PHE A 298 -28.40 -15.99 -6.78
CA PHE A 298 -29.19 -16.64 -5.75
C PHE A 298 -29.88 -17.90 -6.28
N ILE A 299 -30.52 -17.82 -7.46
CA ILE A 299 -31.18 -18.97 -8.09
C ILE A 299 -30.19 -20.06 -8.48
N ARG A 300 -28.99 -19.69 -8.98
CA ARG A 300 -27.95 -20.67 -9.33
C ARG A 300 -27.40 -21.43 -8.14
N ASN A 301 -27.39 -20.82 -6.96
CA ASN A 301 -26.72 -21.35 -5.76
C ASN A 301 -27.68 -21.85 -4.67
N SER A 302 -28.99 -21.75 -4.87
CA SER A 302 -30.00 -22.27 -3.93
C SER A 302 -30.36 -23.72 -4.24
N PRO A 303 -30.60 -24.59 -3.22
CA PRO A 303 -31.09 -25.94 -3.46
C PRO A 303 -32.44 -25.88 -4.19
N MET A 304 -32.57 -26.66 -5.27
CA MET A 304 -33.71 -26.62 -6.22
C MET A 304 -35.09 -26.88 -5.57
N GLU A 305 -35.16 -27.33 -4.32
CA GLU A 305 -36.41 -27.57 -3.59
C GLU A 305 -37.05 -26.30 -3.00
N GLU A 306 -36.31 -25.20 -2.81
CA GLU A 306 -36.83 -23.93 -2.26
C GLU A 306 -37.26 -22.91 -3.32
N VAL A 307 -36.96 -23.16 -4.61
CA VAL A 307 -37.32 -22.27 -5.71
C VAL A 307 -38.63 -22.76 -6.32
N LYS A 308 -39.77 -22.34 -5.76
CA LYS A 308 -41.04 -22.43 -6.50
C LYS A 308 -40.88 -21.63 -7.79
N PRO A 309 -41.11 -22.22 -8.98
CA PRO A 309 -41.10 -21.45 -10.23
C PRO A 309 -42.18 -20.36 -10.10
N LEU A 310 -41.74 -19.11 -10.12
CA LEU A 310 -42.63 -17.94 -10.14
C LEU A 310 -43.50 -18.07 -11.39
N GLY A 311 -44.75 -18.49 -11.17
CA GLY A 311 -45.73 -18.69 -12.22
C GLY A 311 -45.91 -17.40 -13.01
N THR A 312 -45.59 -17.47 -14.30
CA THR A 312 -46.01 -16.48 -15.29
C THR A 312 -47.53 -16.39 -15.27
N THR A 313 -48.07 -15.37 -14.60
CA THR A 313 -49.46 -14.96 -14.82
C THR A 313 -49.47 -13.98 -15.97
N THR A 314 -49.47 -14.54 -17.18
CA THR A 314 -49.97 -13.83 -18.37
C THR A 314 -51.44 -13.56 -18.12
N ARG A 315 -51.80 -12.32 -17.77
CA ARG A 315 -53.20 -11.87 -17.81
C ARG A 315 -53.49 -11.45 -19.26
N ILE A 316 -54.34 -12.26 -19.90
CA ILE A 316 -55.24 -12.04 -21.05
C ILE A 316 -54.83 -10.93 -22.01
#